data_AF-A0A956RZI5-F1
#
_entry.id   AF-A0A956RZI5-F1
#
_cell.length_a   1.000
_cell.length_b   1.000
_cell.length_c   1.000
_cell.angle_alpha   90.00
_cell.angle_beta   90.00
_cell.angle_gamma   90.00
#
_symmetry.space_group_name_H-M   'P 1'
#
loop_
_entity.id
_entity.type
_entity.pdbx_description
1 polymer ?
#
loop_
_entity_poly.entity_id
_entity_poly.type
_entity_poly.pdbx_seq_one_letter_code
_entity_poly.pdbx_strand_id
1 'polypeptide(L)'
;MEGGAVAAGERFSTEVWQAGPRFFKAHGHGNDYLVFARGEGWPVTGATVRRICDRFRGPGADGVVIVDAAVRPFALRMFNPDGGEFEKSGNGLRVTAAWLHP
;
A
#
# COMPACT_ATOMS: atom_id res chain seq x y z
N MET A 1 -13.51 42.58 -34.59
CA MET A 1 -12.51 41.67 -34.00
C MET A 1 -12.70 41.72 -32.50
N GLU A 2 -13.24 40.67 -31.91
CA GLU A 2 -13.03 40.37 -30.49
C GLU A 2 -12.79 38.86 -30.41
N GLY A 3 -11.52 38.51 -30.22
CA GLY A 3 -11.10 37.12 -30.04
C GLY A 3 -11.38 36.72 -28.60
N GLY A 4 -12.34 35.81 -28.42
CA GLY A 4 -12.58 35.16 -27.13
C GLY A 4 -11.39 34.27 -26.76
N ALA A 5 -10.74 34.58 -25.65
CA ALA A 5 -9.69 33.78 -25.06
C ALA A 5 -10.23 32.39 -24.66
N VAL A 6 -9.58 31.35 -25.16
CA VAL A 6 -9.85 29.96 -24.77
C VAL A 6 -9.33 29.75 -23.34
N ALA A 7 -10.19 29.21 -22.47
CA ALA A 7 -9.87 28.96 -21.06
C ALA A 7 -8.65 28.05 -20.90
N ALA A 8 -7.78 28.39 -19.95
CA ALA A 8 -6.51 27.73 -19.70
C ALA A 8 -6.69 26.29 -19.16
N GLY A 9 -6.34 25.33 -20.02
CA GLY A 9 -5.66 24.05 -19.74
C GLY A 9 -6.02 23.26 -18.48
N GLU A 10 -6.68 22.12 -18.68
CA GLU A 10 -6.60 20.99 -17.75
C GLU A 10 -5.13 20.61 -17.56
N ARG A 11 -4.63 20.73 -16.32
CA ARG A 11 -3.28 20.28 -15.98
C ARG A 11 -3.26 18.76 -15.94
N PHE A 12 -2.59 18.13 -16.90
CA PHE A 12 -2.15 16.74 -16.76
C PHE A 12 -1.19 16.66 -15.56
N SER A 13 -1.64 16.06 -14.46
CA SER A 13 -0.78 15.77 -13.32
C SER A 13 -0.12 14.40 -13.53
N THR A 14 1.16 14.38 -13.89
CA THR A 14 1.97 13.16 -13.82
C THR A 14 2.48 12.99 -12.39
N GLU A 15 2.00 11.97 -11.68
CA GLU A 15 2.59 11.56 -10.40
C GLU A 15 3.76 10.61 -10.65
N VAL A 16 4.96 11.01 -10.23
CA VAL A 16 6.17 10.19 -10.35
C VAL A 16 6.40 9.45 -9.04
N TRP A 17 6.39 8.12 -9.11
CA TRP A 17 6.86 7.27 -8.03
C TRP A 17 8.35 7.02 -8.23
N GLN A 18 9.17 7.41 -7.25
CA GLN A 18 10.55 6.90 -7.15
C GLN A 18 10.49 5.38 -6.92
N ALA A 19 11.58 4.66 -7.20
CA ALA A 19 11.66 3.23 -6.88
C ALA A 19 11.27 3.02 -5.40
N GLY A 20 10.13 2.36 -5.18
CA GLY A 20 9.53 2.19 -3.88
C GLY A 20 10.15 1.03 -3.09
N PRO A 21 9.74 0.84 -1.83
CA PRO A 21 10.06 -0.36 -1.06
C PRO A 21 9.64 -1.62 -1.81
N ARG A 22 10.38 -2.72 -1.62
CA ARG A 22 9.99 -4.02 -2.14
C ARG A 22 8.80 -4.51 -1.34
N PHE A 23 7.87 -5.13 -2.04
CA PHE A 23 6.71 -5.74 -1.41
C PHE A 23 6.41 -7.09 -2.02
N PHE A 24 5.73 -7.91 -1.24
CA PHE A 24 5.10 -9.13 -1.69
C PHE A 24 3.60 -8.91 -1.78
N LYS A 25 2.98 -9.31 -2.90
CA LYS A 25 1.54 -9.20 -3.10
C LYS A 25 0.95 -10.60 -3.24
N ALA A 26 -0.06 -10.89 -2.43
CA ALA A 26 -0.85 -12.12 -2.53
C ALA A 26 -2.27 -11.88 -2.00
N HIS A 27 -3.16 -12.86 -2.17
CA HIS A 27 -4.53 -12.78 -1.69
C HIS A 27 -4.97 -14.04 -0.94
N GLY A 28 -5.83 -13.85 0.06
CA GLY A 28 -6.62 -14.93 0.64
C GLY A 28 -8.05 -14.82 0.13
N HIS A 29 -8.50 -15.78 -0.68
CA HIS A 29 -9.87 -15.78 -1.26
C HIS A 29 -10.27 -14.46 -1.94
N GLY A 30 -9.35 -13.84 -2.68
CA GLY A 30 -9.58 -12.56 -3.35
C GLY A 30 -9.33 -11.31 -2.50
N ASN A 31 -9.15 -11.43 -1.19
CA ASN A 31 -8.77 -10.31 -0.32
C ASN A 31 -7.24 -10.13 -0.35
N ASP A 32 -6.77 -9.12 -1.08
CA ASP A 32 -5.36 -8.93 -1.41
C ASP A 32 -4.61 -8.01 -0.45
N TYR A 33 -3.37 -8.38 -0.12
CA TYR A 33 -2.49 -7.61 0.75
C TYR A 33 -1.16 -7.32 0.08
N LEU A 34 -0.56 -6.19 0.47
CA LEU A 34 0.86 -5.89 0.25
C LEU A 34 1.60 -6.11 1.56
N VAL A 35 2.60 -6.98 1.54
CA VAL A 35 3.47 -7.28 2.69
C VAL A 35 4.81 -6.60 2.49
N PHE A 36 5.22 -5.84 3.49
CA PHE A 36 6.52 -5.15 3.54
C PHE A 36 7.30 -5.64 4.75
N ALA A 37 8.61 -5.82 4.58
CA ALA A 37 9.50 -5.96 5.73
C ALA A 37 9.62 -4.62 6.46
N ARG A 38 9.70 -4.67 7.80
CA ARG A 38 10.00 -3.47 8.60
C ARG A 38 11.36 -2.91 8.20
N GLY A 39 11.42 -1.60 7.99
CA GLY A 39 12.67 -0.88 7.74
C GLY A 39 13.04 -0.69 6.26
N GLU A 40 12.18 -1.06 5.32
CA GLU A 40 12.40 -0.84 3.87
C GLU A 40 12.31 0.63 3.40
N GLY A 41 12.60 1.59 4.27
CA GLY A 41 12.86 2.97 3.85
C GLY A 41 11.65 3.80 3.45
N TRP A 42 10.43 3.43 3.86
CA TRP A 42 9.24 4.26 3.64
C TRP A 42 8.48 4.57 4.95
N PRO A 43 7.85 5.77 5.04
CA PRO A 43 7.07 6.14 6.22
C PRO A 43 5.72 5.42 6.21
N VAL A 44 5.57 4.43 7.10
CA VAL A 44 4.30 3.73 7.34
C VAL A 44 3.34 4.64 8.11
N THR A 45 2.66 5.51 7.36
CA THR A 45 1.60 6.38 7.86
C THR A 45 0.29 6.05 7.16
N GLY A 46 -0.84 6.40 7.76
CA GLY A 46 -2.14 6.21 7.12
C GLY A 46 -2.27 6.95 5.78
N ALA A 47 -1.57 8.07 5.57
CA ALA A 47 -1.55 8.77 4.29
C ALA A 47 -0.80 7.99 3.22
N THR A 48 0.37 7.42 3.57
CA THR A 48 1.13 6.60 2.63
C THR A 48 0.42 5.28 2.32
N VAL A 49 -0.21 4.66 3.32
CA VAL A 49 -1.04 3.46 3.14
C VAL A 49 -2.18 3.73 2.16
N ARG A 50 -2.96 4.80 2.36
CA ARG A 50 -4.04 5.19 1.43
C ARG A 50 -3.55 5.31 -0.01
N ARG A 51 -2.40 5.97 -0.20
CA ARG A 51 -1.82 6.16 -1.54
C ARG A 51 -1.42 4.84 -2.18
N ILE A 52 -0.82 3.91 -1.42
CA ILE A 52 -0.39 2.61 -1.93
C ILE A 52 -1.59 1.69 -2.20
N CYS A 53 -2.64 1.78 -1.37
CA CYS A 53 -3.86 0.99 -1.54
C CYS A 53 -4.80 1.51 -2.64
N ASP A 54 -4.62 2.74 -3.14
CA ASP A 54 -5.37 3.25 -4.30
C ASP A 54 -5.11 2.34 -5.52
N ARG A 55 -6.17 1.73 -6.07
CA ARG A 55 -6.08 0.78 -7.18
C ARG A 55 -5.81 1.42 -8.53
N PHE A 56 -6.02 2.73 -8.66
CA PHE A 56 -5.83 3.48 -9.91
C PHE A 56 -4.50 4.24 -9.93
N ARG A 57 -4.05 4.72 -8.76
CA ARG A 57 -2.85 5.57 -8.63
C ARG A 57 -1.69 4.91 -7.91
N GLY A 58 -1.93 3.79 -7.22
CA GLY A 58 -0.94 3.00 -6.51
C GLY A 58 -0.96 1.53 -6.92
N PRO A 59 -0.18 0.69 -6.23
CA PRO A 59 -0.19 -0.77 -6.46
C PRO A 59 -1.56 -1.44 -6.23
N GLY A 60 -2.41 -0.84 -5.38
CA GLY A 60 -3.76 -1.31 -5.08
C GLY A 60 -3.78 -2.54 -4.17
N ALA A 61 -4.54 -2.51 -3.06
CA ALA A 61 -4.78 -3.67 -2.21
C ALA A 61 -5.90 -3.42 -1.19
N ASP A 62 -6.51 -4.49 -0.70
CA ASP A 62 -7.46 -4.46 0.42
C ASP A 62 -6.78 -4.27 1.78
N GLY A 63 -5.45 -4.36 1.85
CA GLY A 63 -4.71 -4.01 3.06
C GLY A 63 -3.19 -4.05 2.91
N VAL A 64 -2.52 -3.57 3.95
CA VAL A 64 -1.05 -3.59 4.07
C VAL A 64 -0.67 -4.35 5.34
N VAL A 65 0.34 -5.21 5.25
CA VAL A 65 0.99 -5.83 6.41
C VAL A 65 2.44 -5.37 6.48
N ILE A 66 2.86 -4.88 7.64
CA ILE A 66 4.27 -4.63 7.95
C ILE A 66 4.74 -5.72 8.90
N VAL A 67 5.80 -6.44 8.51
CA VAL A 67 6.34 -7.56 9.26
C VAL A 67 7.71 -7.21 9.83
N ASP A 68 7.83 -7.27 11.15
CA ASP A 68 9.14 -7.30 11.81
C ASP A 68 9.56 -8.76 12.01
N ALA A 69 10.35 -9.25 11.05
CA ALA A 69 10.89 -10.61 11.07
C ALA A 69 12.11 -10.78 11.99
N ALA A 70 12.62 -9.72 12.61
CA ALA A 70 13.78 -9.78 13.49
C ALA A 70 13.44 -10.21 14.93
N VAL A 71 12.16 -10.10 15.34
CA VAL A 71 11.68 -10.45 16.68
C VAL A 71 10.90 -11.78 16.69
N ARG A 72 10.79 -12.42 17.86
CA ARG A 72 9.99 -13.65 18.09
C ARG A 72 9.13 -13.50 19.36
N PRO A 73 7.79 -13.75 19.30
CA PRO A 73 7.01 -13.96 18.07
C PRO A 73 7.12 -12.76 17.13
N PHE A 74 6.94 -12.99 15.82
CA PHE A 74 6.99 -11.93 14.81
C PHE A 74 6.03 -10.80 15.17
N ALA A 75 6.44 -9.54 15.00
CA ALA A 75 5.56 -8.40 15.21
C ALA A 75 4.93 -7.97 13.89
N LEU A 76 3.61 -7.78 13.91
CA LEU A 76 2.83 -7.41 12.73
C LEU A 76 2.10 -6.09 13.00
N ARG A 77 2.02 -5.26 11.96
CA ARG A 77 1.10 -4.12 11.91
C ARG A 77 0.27 -4.24 10.65
N MET A 78 -1.04 -4.07 10.75
CA MET A 78 -1.94 -4.23 9.62
C MET A 78 -2.78 -2.99 9.41
N PHE A 79 -2.96 -2.60 8.15
CA PHE A 79 -3.69 -1.39 7.80
C PHE A 79 -4.76 -1.67 6.76
N ASN A 80 -5.89 -1.01 6.94
CA ASN A 80 -6.96 -0.93 5.97
C ASN A 80 -6.60 0.05 4.84
N PRO A 81 -7.28 0.00 3.69
CA PRO A 81 -7.06 0.92 2.56
C PRO A 81 -7.32 2.38 2.93
N ASP A 82 -8.17 2.62 3.93
CA ASP A 82 -8.41 3.95 4.49
C ASP A 82 -7.27 4.43 5.40
N GLY A 83 -6.16 3.71 5.51
CA GLY A 83 -4.99 4.07 6.32
C GLY A 83 -5.15 3.85 7.82
N GLY A 84 -6.29 3.33 8.30
CA GLY A 84 -6.49 2.94 9.70
C GLY A 84 -5.77 1.63 10.03
N GLU A 85 -5.16 1.56 11.21
CA GLU A 85 -4.52 0.35 11.73
C GLU A 85 -5.56 -0.56 12.40
N PHE A 86 -5.43 -1.88 12.24
CA PHE A 86 -6.30 -2.86 12.87
C PHE A 86 -5.48 -4.04 13.41
N GLU A 87 -6.02 -4.73 14.41
CA GLU A 87 -5.24 -5.76 15.14
C GLU A 87 -5.23 -7.13 14.45
N LYS A 88 -6.34 -7.52 13.78
CA LYS A 88 -6.55 -8.91 13.33
C LYS A 88 -7.17 -9.00 11.93
N SER A 89 -6.57 -9.81 11.06
CA SER A 89 -7.17 -10.30 9.81
C SER A 89 -6.69 -11.72 9.51
N GLY A 90 -7.64 -12.65 9.33
CA GLY A 90 -7.31 -14.03 8.96
C GLY A 90 -6.68 -14.13 7.56
N ASN A 91 -7.15 -13.34 6.60
CA ASN A 91 -6.57 -13.29 5.25
C ASN A 91 -5.16 -12.66 5.28
N GLY A 92 -4.99 -11.58 6.04
CA GLY A 92 -3.68 -10.93 6.22
C GLY A 92 -2.66 -11.89 6.85
N LEU A 93 -3.08 -12.69 7.85
CA LEU A 93 -2.21 -13.71 8.46
C LEU A 93 -1.83 -14.83 7.48
N ARG A 94 -2.75 -15.34 6.66
CA ARG A 94 -2.42 -16.35 5.64
C ARG A 94 -1.40 -15.84 4.62
N VAL A 95 -1.60 -14.61 4.14
CA VAL A 95 -0.66 -13.96 3.21
C VAL A 95 0.71 -13.73 3.88
N THR A 96 0.71 -13.32 5.15
CA THR A 96 1.96 -13.16 5.93
C THR A 96 2.70 -14.48 6.10
N ALA A 97 1.99 -15.58 6.39
CA ALA A 97 2.60 -16.90 6.52
C ALA A 97 3.25 -17.36 5.21
N ALA A 98 2.60 -17.14 4.08
CA ALA A 98 3.17 -17.41 2.75
C ALA A 98 4.41 -16.55 2.47
N TRP A 99 4.44 -15.30 2.94
CA TRP A 99 5.62 -14.44 2.80
C TRP A 99 6.81 -14.89 3.66
N LEU A 100 6.56 -15.38 4.88
CA LEU A 100 7.60 -15.87 5.80
C LEU A 100 8.23 -17.20 5.33
N HIS A 101 7.48 -17.98 4.55
CA HIS A 101 7.87 -19.30 4.06
C HIS A 101 7.50 -19.44 2.57
N PRO A 102 8.23 -18.73 1.68
CA PRO A 102 7.94 -18.71 0.25
C PRO A 102 8.20 -20.05 -0.43
#